data_AF-A0A0C5BSK0-F1
#
_entry.id   AF-A0A0C5BSK0-F1
#
_cell.length_a   1.000
_cell.length_b   1.000
_cell.length_c   1.000
_cell.angle_alpha   90.00
_cell.angle_beta   90.00
_cell.angle_gamma   90.00
#
_symmetry.space_group_name_H-M   'P 1'
#
loop_
_entity.id
_entity.type
_entity.pdbx_description
1 polymer ?
#
loop_
_entity_poly.entity_id
_entity_poly.type
_entity_poly.pdbx_seq_one_letter_code
_entity_poly.pdbx_strand_id
1 'polypeptide(L)'
;MISKQQTLLLCIYSAIFISLVIYVTLPTEYREITTEKNFVKIVNIEKKQLFDLMADVSNYPSVLRENFLDVEIIEQNSNVLVAKETIYENGITATLTVKHIVTPYENHVLEILDGDAKGTKITIIFEDVDYGTKVSIKSEMHLTGLLIPFAYLPDSNLNHATNTVIDSFVNYIKNN
;
A
#
# COMPACT_ATOMS: atom_id res chain seq x y z
N MET A 1 -38.68 37.72 7.09
CA MET A 1 -37.55 37.91 8.03
C MET A 1 -36.94 36.53 8.25
N ILE A 2 -35.68 36.32 7.86
CA ILE A 2 -35.01 35.01 7.97
C ILE A 2 -34.70 34.76 9.45
N SER A 3 -35.03 33.58 9.97
CA SER A 3 -34.75 33.24 11.37
C SER A 3 -33.26 32.93 11.57
N LYS A 4 -32.74 33.08 12.80
CA LYS A 4 -31.34 32.73 13.11
C LYS A 4 -30.98 31.30 12.70
N GLN A 5 -31.92 30.37 12.83
CA GLN A 5 -31.75 28.97 12.44
C GLN A 5 -31.64 28.82 10.91
N GLN A 6 -32.45 29.55 10.16
CA GLN A 6 -32.39 29.56 8.68
C GLN A 6 -31.08 30.20 8.18
N THR A 7 -30.59 31.25 8.83
CA THR A 7 -29.29 31.86 8.50
C THR A 7 -28.13 30.88 8.73
N LEU A 8 -28.16 30.13 9.84
CA LEU A 8 -27.14 29.12 10.15
C LEU A 8 -27.12 28.00 9.11
N LEU A 9 -28.29 27.46 8.74
CA LEU A 9 -28.42 26.47 7.68
C LEU A 9 -27.88 26.99 6.34
N LEU A 10 -28.17 28.25 5.99
CA LEU A 10 -27.67 28.85 4.75
C LEU A 10 -26.13 28.93 4.71
N CYS A 11 -25.50 29.28 5.84
CA CYS A 11 -24.04 29.32 5.95
C CYS A 11 -23.40 27.93 5.84
N ILE A 12 -24.04 26.90 6.39
CA ILE A 12 -23.56 25.52 6.28
C ILE A 12 -23.66 25.05 4.82
N TYR A 13 -24.80 25.29 4.16
CA TYR A 13 -24.98 24.91 2.76
C TYR A 13 -24.04 25.67 1.82
N SER A 14 -23.78 26.96 2.06
CA SER A 14 -22.83 27.72 1.25
C SER A 14 -21.39 27.21 1.44
N ALA A 15 -20.98 26.86 2.66
CA ALA A 15 -19.66 26.27 2.92
C ALA A 15 -19.48 24.89 2.27
N ILE A 16 -20.51 24.04 2.31
CA ILE A 16 -20.51 22.74 1.62
C ILE A 16 -20.45 22.96 0.11
N PHE A 17 -21.27 23.86 -0.43
CA PHE A 17 -21.30 24.16 -1.86
C PHE A 17 -19.97 24.71 -2.37
N ILE A 18 -19.35 25.65 -1.64
CA ILE A 18 -18.04 26.19 -1.99
C ILE A 18 -16.99 25.07 -1.97
N SER A 19 -16.99 24.22 -0.94
CA SER A 19 -16.07 23.06 -0.88
C SER A 19 -16.27 22.10 -2.05
N LEU A 20 -17.53 21.83 -2.43
CA LEU A 20 -17.87 20.95 -3.56
C LEU A 20 -17.45 21.57 -4.90
N VAL A 21 -17.69 22.87 -5.09
CA VAL A 21 -17.28 23.60 -6.30
C VAL A 21 -15.75 23.62 -6.41
N ILE A 22 -15.03 23.89 -5.32
CA ILE A 22 -13.56 23.83 -5.30
C ILE A 22 -13.12 22.40 -5.69
N TYR A 23 -13.68 21.36 -5.08
CA TYR A 23 -13.35 19.97 -5.42
C TYR A 23 -13.58 19.66 -6.91
N VAL A 24 -14.71 20.07 -7.49
CA VAL A 24 -15.08 19.82 -8.91
C VAL A 24 -14.29 20.68 -9.89
N THR A 25 -13.82 21.87 -9.48
CA THR A 25 -13.08 22.80 -10.35
C THR A 25 -11.56 22.70 -10.22
N LEU A 26 -11.04 22.02 -9.19
CA LEU A 26 -9.60 21.75 -9.06
C LEU A 26 -9.10 20.94 -10.28
N PRO A 27 -8.01 21.38 -10.94
CA PRO A 27 -7.38 20.62 -12.01
C PRO A 27 -7.06 19.18 -11.57
N THR A 28 -7.17 18.23 -12.49
CA THR A 28 -6.93 16.80 -12.22
C THR A 28 -5.53 16.51 -11.67
N GLU A 29 -4.54 17.32 -12.01
CA GLU A 29 -3.18 17.25 -11.48
C GLU A 29 -3.08 17.44 -9.95
N TYR A 30 -4.10 18.06 -9.32
CA TYR A 30 -4.20 18.18 -7.85
C TYR A 30 -5.05 17.05 -7.23
N ARG A 31 -5.60 16.15 -8.06
CA ARG A 31 -6.40 14.98 -7.63
C ARG A 31 -5.63 13.67 -7.71
N GLU A 32 -4.48 13.68 -8.36
CA GLU A 32 -3.61 12.52 -8.53
C GLU A 32 -2.18 12.95 -8.20
N ILE A 33 -1.46 12.11 -7.45
CA ILE A 33 -0.07 12.37 -7.11
C ILE A 33 0.75 11.11 -7.37
N THR A 34 1.87 11.29 -8.06
CA THR A 34 2.85 10.23 -8.29
C THR A 34 4.11 10.53 -7.51
N THR A 35 4.59 9.57 -6.72
CA THR A 35 5.81 9.72 -5.94
C THR A 35 6.65 8.45 -6.00
N GLU A 36 7.96 8.61 -6.11
CA GLU A 36 8.91 7.50 -6.11
C GLU A 36 9.63 7.41 -4.77
N LYS A 37 9.68 6.21 -4.21
CA LYS A 37 10.36 5.91 -2.95
C LYS A 37 11.25 4.70 -3.10
N ASN A 38 12.42 4.76 -2.47
CA ASN A 38 13.37 3.67 -2.44
C ASN A 38 13.69 3.34 -0.99
N PHE A 39 13.75 2.06 -0.68
CA PHE A 39 14.03 1.55 0.64
C PHE A 39 14.97 0.34 0.55
N VAL A 40 15.92 0.24 1.47
CA VAL A 40 16.84 -0.90 1.53
C VAL A 40 16.98 -1.35 2.97
N LYS A 41 16.89 -2.66 3.20
CA LYS A 41 17.12 -3.30 4.50
C LYS A 41 17.87 -4.60 4.34
N ILE A 42 18.82 -4.85 5.25
CA ILE A 42 19.48 -6.15 5.38
C ILE A 42 18.86 -6.87 6.57
N VAL A 43 18.48 -8.12 6.37
CA VAL A 43 17.91 -8.99 7.41
C VAL A 43 18.73 -10.27 7.53
N ASN A 44 18.93 -10.73 8.76
CA ASN A 44 19.63 -11.99 9.04
C ASN A 44 18.68 -13.19 8.92
N ILE A 45 18.20 -13.43 7.69
CA ILE A 45 17.35 -14.56 7.27
C ILE A 45 17.86 -15.01 5.90
N GLU A 46 17.83 -16.32 5.62
CA GLU A 46 18.19 -16.87 4.32
C GLU A 46 17.25 -16.37 3.22
N LYS A 47 17.79 -15.99 2.07
CA LYS A 47 17.02 -15.43 0.95
C LYS A 47 15.88 -16.33 0.51
N LYS A 48 16.14 -17.64 0.42
CA LYS A 48 15.13 -18.62 0.04
C LYS A 48 13.94 -18.60 1.00
N GLN A 49 14.19 -18.63 2.31
CA GLN A 49 13.14 -18.64 3.33
C GLN A 49 12.30 -17.35 3.29
N LEU A 50 12.97 -16.20 3.20
CA LEU A 50 12.28 -14.92 3.14
C LEU A 50 11.47 -14.78 1.86
N PHE A 51 12.05 -15.15 0.71
CA PHE A 51 11.39 -15.09 -0.58
C PHE A 51 10.15 -15.99 -0.62
N ASP A 52 10.30 -17.26 -0.23
CA ASP A 52 9.21 -18.23 -0.27
C ASP A 52 8.00 -17.75 0.56
N LEU A 53 8.25 -17.15 1.74
CA LEU A 53 7.18 -16.61 2.59
C LEU A 53 6.58 -15.31 2.02
N MET A 54 7.38 -14.38 1.50
CA MET A 54 6.88 -13.14 0.91
C MET A 54 6.13 -13.38 -0.41
N ALA A 55 6.45 -14.45 -1.13
CA ALA A 55 5.72 -14.86 -2.33
C ALA A 55 4.40 -15.59 -2.01
N ASP A 56 4.21 -16.08 -0.77
CA ASP A 56 2.98 -16.72 -0.32
C ASP A 56 1.93 -15.68 0.10
N VAL A 57 1.31 -15.07 -0.91
CA VAL A 57 0.29 -14.02 -0.75
C VAL A 57 -0.90 -14.52 0.09
N SER A 58 -1.23 -15.80 0.01
CA SER A 58 -2.34 -16.39 0.77
C SER A 58 -2.11 -16.37 2.28
N ASN A 59 -0.84 -16.32 2.72
CA ASN A 59 -0.47 -16.33 4.13
C ASN A 59 -0.32 -14.91 4.72
N TYR A 60 -0.53 -13.85 3.92
CA TYR A 60 -0.43 -12.47 4.40
C TYR A 60 -1.33 -12.17 5.62
N PRO A 61 -2.59 -12.64 5.72
CA PRO A 61 -3.38 -12.44 6.93
C PRO A 61 -2.78 -13.07 8.19
N SER A 62 -1.95 -14.13 8.06
CA SER A 62 -1.26 -14.75 9.19
C SER A 62 0.03 -14.03 9.56
N VAL A 63 0.75 -13.49 8.57
CA VAL A 63 2.05 -12.82 8.76
C VAL A 63 1.86 -11.35 9.15
N LEU A 64 0.89 -10.67 8.52
CA LEU A 64 0.58 -9.25 8.64
C LEU A 64 -0.80 -9.03 9.31
N ARG A 65 -1.10 -9.80 10.36
CA ARG A 65 -2.42 -9.88 11.02
C ARG A 65 -3.11 -8.55 11.31
N GLU A 66 -2.36 -7.56 11.73
CA GLU A 66 -2.92 -6.25 12.12
C GLU A 66 -3.35 -5.42 10.90
N ASN A 67 -2.81 -5.72 9.72
CA ASN A 67 -2.98 -4.91 8.52
C ASN A 67 -3.73 -5.63 7.40
N PHE A 68 -3.49 -6.92 7.18
CA PHE A 68 -4.15 -7.71 6.14
C PHE A 68 -5.32 -8.48 6.76
N LEU A 69 -6.53 -7.97 6.55
CA LEU A 69 -7.75 -8.56 7.10
C LEU A 69 -8.19 -9.79 6.31
N ASP A 70 -8.03 -9.75 4.98
CA ASP A 70 -8.47 -10.82 4.08
C ASP A 70 -7.68 -10.78 2.77
N VAL A 71 -7.48 -11.96 2.17
CA VAL A 71 -6.86 -12.15 0.85
C VAL A 71 -7.64 -13.19 0.08
N GLU A 72 -8.22 -12.78 -1.05
CA GLU A 72 -8.94 -13.65 -1.97
C GLU A 72 -8.14 -13.78 -3.27
N ILE A 73 -7.65 -14.98 -3.58
CA ILE A 73 -6.96 -15.25 -4.85
C ILE A 73 -7.99 -15.36 -5.98
N ILE A 74 -7.93 -14.45 -6.96
CA ILE A 74 -8.84 -14.40 -8.11
C ILE A 74 -8.32 -15.24 -9.26
N GLU A 75 -7.03 -15.09 -9.58
CA GLU A 75 -6.38 -15.79 -10.68
C GLU A 75 -4.95 -16.17 -10.26
N GLN A 76 -4.50 -17.35 -10.64
CA GLN A 76 -3.12 -17.77 -10.44
C GLN A 76 -2.63 -18.56 -11.65
N ASN A 77 -1.52 -18.11 -12.21
CA ASN A 77 -0.73 -18.83 -13.21
C ASN A 77 0.72 -19.00 -12.69
N SER A 78 1.62 -19.50 -13.53
CA SER A 78 2.96 -19.93 -13.09
C SER A 78 3.76 -18.90 -12.31
N ASN A 79 3.68 -17.63 -12.68
CA ASN A 79 4.48 -16.54 -12.12
C ASN A 79 3.67 -15.26 -11.88
N VAL A 80 2.39 -15.25 -12.23
CA VAL A 80 1.48 -14.13 -11.99
C VAL A 80 0.31 -14.61 -11.16
N LEU A 81 0.00 -13.85 -10.12
CA LEU A 81 -1.14 -14.06 -9.24
C LEU A 81 -1.90 -12.75 -9.12
N VAL A 82 -3.22 -12.79 -9.23
CA VAL A 82 -4.09 -11.65 -8.99
C VAL A 82 -4.93 -11.96 -7.77
N ALA A 83 -4.84 -11.10 -6.76
CA ALA A 83 -5.56 -11.24 -5.51
C ALA A 83 -6.33 -9.96 -5.19
N LYS A 84 -7.40 -10.11 -4.45
CA LYS A 84 -8.11 -9.02 -3.80
C LYS A 84 -7.70 -8.99 -2.34
N GLU A 85 -7.06 -7.92 -1.93
CA GLU A 85 -6.49 -7.74 -0.60
C GLU A 85 -7.31 -6.69 0.15
N THR A 86 -7.80 -7.03 1.34
CA THR A 86 -8.45 -6.08 2.24
C THR A 86 -7.48 -5.66 3.33
N ILE A 87 -7.07 -4.41 3.28
CA ILE A 87 -6.02 -3.84 4.13
C ILE A 87 -6.64 -2.82 5.07
N TYR A 88 -6.19 -2.84 6.33
CA TYR A 88 -6.50 -1.87 7.36
C TYR A 88 -5.23 -1.14 7.81
N GLU A 89 -5.27 0.19 7.79
CA GLU A 89 -4.18 1.03 8.25
C GLU A 89 -4.74 2.31 8.90
N ASN A 90 -4.40 2.55 10.16
CA ASN A 90 -4.75 3.78 10.92
C ASN A 90 -6.22 4.23 10.80
N GLY A 91 -7.16 3.29 10.87
CA GLY A 91 -8.60 3.58 10.80
C GLY A 91 -9.18 3.62 9.39
N ILE A 92 -8.36 3.41 8.36
CA ILE A 92 -8.77 3.34 6.96
C ILE A 92 -8.74 1.87 6.53
N THR A 93 -9.87 1.39 6.00
CA THR A 93 -9.94 0.09 5.31
C THR A 93 -10.00 0.34 3.82
N ALA A 94 -9.13 -0.32 3.07
CA ALA A 94 -9.11 -0.31 1.61
C ALA A 94 -9.14 -1.75 1.09
N THR A 95 -9.89 -1.97 0.03
CA THR A 95 -9.86 -3.23 -0.72
C THR A 95 -9.26 -2.96 -2.08
N LEU A 96 -8.19 -3.66 -2.40
CA LEU A 96 -7.38 -3.45 -3.59
C LEU A 96 -7.25 -4.75 -4.36
N THR A 97 -7.42 -4.69 -5.67
CA THR A 97 -7.04 -5.78 -6.57
C THR A 97 -5.57 -5.59 -6.94
N VAL A 98 -4.73 -6.52 -6.52
CA VAL A 98 -3.28 -6.48 -6.69
C VAL A 98 -2.82 -7.64 -7.56
N LYS A 99 -2.02 -7.31 -8.57
CA LYS A 99 -1.34 -8.28 -9.41
C LYS A 99 0.10 -8.43 -8.93
N HIS A 100 0.45 -9.65 -8.57
CA HIS A 100 1.77 -10.08 -8.14
C HIS A 100 2.46 -10.78 -9.31
N ILE A 101 3.67 -10.37 -9.65
CA ILE A 101 4.54 -11.02 -10.61
C ILE A 101 5.78 -11.48 -9.85
N VAL A 102 5.99 -12.78 -9.77
CA VAL A 102 7.01 -13.41 -8.93
C VAL A 102 8.07 -14.03 -9.84
N THR A 103 9.30 -13.52 -9.74
CA THR A 103 10.48 -14.13 -10.37
C THR A 103 11.26 -14.86 -9.27
N PRO A 104 11.23 -16.21 -9.24
CA PRO A 104 11.77 -17.00 -8.14
C PRO A 104 13.17 -16.56 -7.70
N TYR A 105 13.31 -16.23 -6.40
CA TYR A 105 14.56 -15.85 -5.74
C TYR A 105 15.26 -14.59 -6.25
N GLU A 106 14.59 -13.81 -7.11
CA GLU A 106 15.11 -12.57 -7.68
C GLU A 106 14.26 -11.36 -7.28
N ASN A 107 12.99 -11.36 -7.66
CA ASN A 107 12.10 -10.21 -7.44
C ASN A 107 10.63 -10.58 -7.30
N HIS A 108 9.89 -9.68 -6.68
CA HIS A 108 8.43 -9.71 -6.54
C HIS A 108 7.89 -8.33 -6.87
N VAL A 109 7.11 -8.24 -7.94
CA VAL A 109 6.50 -7.00 -8.41
C VAL A 109 5.01 -7.01 -8.09
N LEU A 110 4.52 -5.93 -7.49
CA LEU A 110 3.11 -5.70 -7.22
C LEU A 110 2.61 -4.55 -8.09
N GLU A 111 1.50 -4.76 -8.78
CA GLU A 111 0.79 -3.75 -9.59
C GLU A 111 -0.64 -3.63 -9.09
N ILE A 112 -1.04 -2.45 -8.63
CA ILE A 112 -2.42 -2.21 -8.16
C ILE A 112 -3.31 -1.94 -9.38
N LEU A 113 -4.34 -2.76 -9.57
CA LEU A 113 -5.18 -2.74 -10.77
C LEU A 113 -6.41 -1.83 -10.65
N ASP A 114 -6.86 -1.54 -9.43
CA ASP A 114 -8.05 -0.74 -9.14
C ASP A 114 -7.94 0.10 -7.84
N GLY A 115 -8.99 0.85 -7.54
CA GLY A 115 -9.09 1.69 -6.35
C GLY A 115 -8.23 2.95 -6.37
N ASP A 116 -8.14 3.61 -5.21
CA ASP A 116 -7.49 4.91 -5.03
C ASP A 116 -5.95 4.87 -5.21
N ALA A 117 -5.36 3.68 -5.27
CA ALA A 117 -3.93 3.47 -5.53
C ALA A 117 -3.64 2.81 -6.90
N LYS A 118 -4.64 2.73 -7.79
CA LYS A 118 -4.52 2.14 -9.12
C LYS A 118 -3.30 2.70 -9.87
N GLY A 119 -2.51 1.81 -10.49
CA GLY A 119 -1.31 2.20 -11.23
C GLY A 119 -0.06 2.33 -10.35
N THR A 120 -0.19 2.18 -9.03
CA THR A 120 0.97 2.00 -8.15
C THR A 120 1.71 0.71 -8.51
N LYS A 121 3.04 0.80 -8.57
CA LYS A 121 3.93 -0.32 -8.82
C LYS A 121 4.99 -0.42 -7.72
N ILE A 122 5.10 -1.58 -7.09
CA ILE A 122 6.12 -1.87 -6.07
C ILE A 122 6.99 -3.00 -6.59
N THR A 123 8.30 -2.82 -6.60
CA THR A 123 9.29 -3.83 -6.98
C THR A 123 10.16 -4.15 -5.79
N ILE A 124 10.10 -5.39 -5.34
CA ILE A 124 10.92 -5.93 -4.25
C ILE A 124 12.00 -6.80 -4.88
N ILE A 125 13.25 -6.55 -4.54
CA ILE A 125 14.44 -7.26 -5.05
C ILE A 125 15.14 -7.91 -3.86
N PHE A 126 15.53 -9.18 -4.04
CA PHE A 126 16.18 -9.99 -3.03
C PHE A 126 17.60 -10.35 -3.47
N GLU A 127 18.59 -9.99 -2.65
CA GLU A 127 20.01 -10.27 -2.91
C GLU A 127 20.62 -11.00 -1.72
N ASP A 128 21.43 -12.03 -1.98
CA ASP A 128 22.21 -12.68 -0.92
C ASP A 128 23.34 -11.75 -0.45
N VAL A 129 23.58 -11.72 0.85
CA VAL A 129 24.73 -11.07 1.49
C VAL A 129 25.34 -11.98 2.55
N ASP A 130 26.57 -11.71 2.98
CA ASP A 130 27.37 -12.60 3.86
C ASP A 130 26.63 -13.14 5.09
N TYR A 131 25.69 -12.36 5.65
CA TYR A 131 24.95 -12.70 6.87
C TYR A 131 23.43 -12.60 6.70
N GLY A 132 22.90 -12.86 5.50
CA GLY A 132 21.46 -12.94 5.27
C GLY A 132 21.03 -12.39 3.91
N THR A 133 19.95 -11.62 3.91
CA THR A 133 19.30 -11.12 2.69
C THR A 133 19.22 -9.62 2.70
N LYS A 134 19.63 -8.99 1.60
CA LYS A 134 19.33 -7.59 1.32
C LYS A 134 18.02 -7.52 0.54
N VAL A 135 17.07 -6.77 1.08
CA VAL A 135 15.78 -6.46 0.46
C VAL A 135 15.82 -5.02 0.00
N SER A 136 15.66 -4.81 -1.30
CA SER A 136 15.54 -3.48 -1.90
C SER A 136 14.13 -3.29 -2.44
N ILE A 137 13.44 -2.23 -2.05
CA ILE A 137 12.07 -1.92 -2.46
C ILE A 137 12.09 -0.61 -3.23
N LYS A 138 11.63 -0.65 -4.48
CA LYS A 138 11.30 0.54 -5.27
C LYS A 138 9.79 0.64 -5.38
N SER A 139 9.23 1.78 -4.96
CA SER A 139 7.79 2.04 -5.00
C SER A 139 7.53 3.26 -5.87
N GLU A 140 6.75 3.07 -6.93
CA GLU A 140 6.19 4.11 -7.80
C GLU A 140 4.71 4.23 -7.42
N MET A 141 4.41 5.09 -6.46
CA MET A 141 3.07 5.24 -5.89
C MET A 141 2.26 6.20 -6.74
N HIS A 142 1.12 5.74 -7.25
CA HIS A 142 0.11 6.57 -7.89
C HIS A 142 -1.13 6.63 -7.00
N LEU A 143 -1.35 7.78 -6.35
CA LEU A 143 -2.36 7.95 -5.32
C LEU A 143 -3.41 8.97 -5.75
N THR A 144 -4.66 8.63 -5.47
CA THR A 144 -5.86 9.43 -5.76
C THR A 144 -6.83 9.36 -4.57
N GLY A 145 -7.92 10.13 -4.62
CA GLY A 145 -9.01 10.01 -3.64
C GLY A 145 -8.58 10.14 -2.17
N LEU A 146 -8.99 9.17 -1.35
CA LEU A 146 -8.71 9.13 0.09
C LEU A 146 -7.24 8.83 0.41
N LEU A 147 -6.46 8.34 -0.57
CA LEU A 147 -5.06 7.96 -0.35
C LEU A 147 -4.06 9.09 -0.65
N ILE A 148 -4.50 10.21 -1.24
CA ILE A 148 -3.64 11.38 -1.51
C ILE A 148 -2.81 11.82 -0.29
N PRO A 149 -3.34 11.87 0.95
CA PRO A 149 -2.55 12.29 2.11
C PRO A 149 -1.29 11.45 2.36
N PHE A 150 -1.27 10.17 1.97
CA PHE A 150 -0.11 9.29 2.15
C PHE A 150 1.09 9.71 1.30
N ALA A 151 0.88 10.44 0.20
CA ALA A 151 1.96 10.95 -0.63
C ALA A 151 2.81 12.03 0.06
N TYR A 152 2.26 12.68 1.09
CA TYR A 152 2.90 13.74 1.85
C TYR A 152 3.53 13.25 3.16
N LEU A 153 3.52 11.93 3.43
CA LEU A 153 4.18 11.38 4.60
C LEU A 153 5.69 11.58 4.51
N PRO A 154 6.36 11.98 5.61
CA PRO A 154 7.80 12.05 5.65
C PRO A 154 8.46 10.69 5.36
N ASP A 155 9.63 10.71 4.72
CA ASP A 155 10.37 9.48 4.39
C ASP A 155 10.65 8.62 5.62
N SER A 156 10.86 9.23 6.78
CA SER A 156 11.03 8.50 8.05
C SER A 156 9.83 7.63 8.40
N ASN A 157 8.61 8.11 8.15
CA ASN A 157 7.38 7.38 8.45
C ASN A 157 7.17 6.23 7.46
N LEU A 158 7.40 6.49 6.17
CA LEU A 158 7.34 5.46 5.13
C LEU A 158 8.37 4.37 5.39
N ASN A 159 9.63 4.75 5.66
CA ASN A 159 10.70 3.82 5.98
C ASN A 159 10.41 3.02 7.25
N HIS A 160 9.79 3.63 8.26
CA HIS A 160 9.37 2.92 9.46
C HIS A 160 8.27 1.89 9.14
N ALA A 161 7.23 2.28 8.40
CA ALA A 161 6.15 1.37 8.02
C ALA A 161 6.68 0.19 7.18
N THR A 162 7.51 0.46 6.17
CA THR A 162 8.16 -0.58 5.36
C THR A 162 9.06 -1.49 6.20
N ASN A 163 9.80 -0.92 7.17
CA ASN A 163 10.57 -1.72 8.12
C ASN A 163 9.69 -2.68 8.91
N THR A 164 8.58 -2.19 9.46
CA THR A 164 7.63 -2.99 10.25
C THR A 164 7.06 -4.13 9.43
N VAL A 165 6.67 -3.88 8.17
CA VAL A 165 6.20 -4.95 7.27
C VAL A 165 7.25 -6.04 7.12
N ILE A 166 8.50 -5.68 6.77
CA ILE A 166 9.58 -6.68 6.61
C ILE A 166 9.87 -7.40 7.93
N ASP A 167 9.86 -6.70 9.06
CA ASP A 167 10.09 -7.31 10.37
C ASP A 167 9.00 -8.32 10.73
N SER A 168 7.75 -8.11 10.32
CA SER A 168 6.68 -9.08 10.51
C SER A 168 6.97 -10.41 9.79
N PHE A 169 7.47 -10.37 8.55
CA PHE A 169 7.92 -11.58 7.84
C PHE A 169 9.10 -12.25 8.54
N VAL A 170 10.13 -11.47 8.92
CA VAL A 170 11.30 -11.99 9.65
C VAL A 170 10.90 -12.65 10.98
N ASN A 171 10.01 -12.02 11.73
CA ASN A 171 9.55 -12.53 13.02
C ASN A 171 8.68 -13.77 12.85
N TYR A 172 7.84 -13.81 11.82
CA TYR A 172 7.05 -15.00 11.51
C TYR A 172 7.95 -16.22 11.23
N ILE A 173 9.03 -16.04 10.47
CA ILE A 173 10.02 -17.10 10.19
C ILE A 173 10.76 -17.53 11.46
N LYS A 174 11.12 -16.60 12.34
CA LYS A 174 11.86 -16.94 13.57
C LYS A 174 11.01 -17.70 14.61
N ASN A 175 9.70 -17.55 14.53
CA ASN A 175 8.77 -18.09 15.52
C ASN A 175 8.08 -19.40 15.07
N ASN A 176 8.35 -19.89 13.86
CA ASN A 176 7.81 -21.14 13.30
C ASN A 176 8.92 -21.98 12.69
#